data_AF-A0A7S2ZGN2-F1
#
_entry.id   AF-A0A7S2ZGN2-F1
#
_cell.length_a   1.000
_cell.length_b   1.000
_cell.length_c   1.000
_cell.angle_alpha   90.00
_cell.angle_beta   90.00
_cell.angle_gamma   90.00
#
_symmetry.space_group_name_H-M   'P 1'
#
loop_
_entity.id
_entity.type
_entity.pdbx_description
1 polymer ?
#
loop_
_entity_poly.entity_id
_entity_poly.type
_entity_poly.pdbx_seq_one_letter_code
_entity_poly.pdbx_strand_id
1 'polypeptide(L)'
;MTHLTFGREFASAIEAKQVAQQDAERSKYIVMVAEQEKNAAVIRAEGESGAAKVISDSLAEAGDGLIQLRRIEAAKDIASTLSRSRNVTYLPEGGNFLLNTQ
;
A
#
# COMPACT_ATOMS: atom_id res chain seq x y z
N MET A 1 -20.67 56.95 -0.79
CA MET A 1 -19.56 55.96 -0.82
C MET A 1 -18.26 56.71 -1.03
N THR A 2 -17.67 57.22 0.05
CA THR A 2 -16.40 57.94 0.04
C THR A 2 -15.27 56.91 -0.07
N HIS A 3 -14.61 56.87 -1.23
CA HIS A 3 -13.48 55.98 -1.47
C HIS A 3 -12.29 56.45 -0.65
N LEU A 4 -11.99 55.72 0.43
CA LEU A 4 -10.73 55.83 1.15
C LEU A 4 -9.65 55.23 0.26
N THR A 5 -8.94 56.06 -0.49
CA THR A 5 -7.78 55.65 -1.26
C THR A 5 -6.63 55.38 -0.28
N PHE A 6 -6.66 54.22 0.39
CA PHE A 6 -5.48 53.70 1.06
C PHE A 6 -4.36 53.55 0.02
N GLY A 7 -3.16 54.00 0.36
CA GLY A 7 -2.03 54.04 -0.58
C GLY A 7 -1.72 52.66 -1.18
N ARG A 8 -1.23 52.64 -2.43
CA ARG A 8 -0.87 51.41 -3.17
C ARG A 8 0.06 50.48 -2.37
N GLU A 9 0.94 51.06 -1.55
CA GLU A 9 1.85 50.32 -0.66
C GLU A 9 1.13 49.64 0.52
N PHE A 10 0.09 50.27 1.08
CA PHE A 10 -0.70 49.68 2.17
C PHE A 10 -1.54 48.49 1.67
N ALA A 11 -2.09 48.60 0.47
CA ALA A 11 -2.81 47.49 -0.19
C ALA A 11 -1.87 46.29 -0.43
N SER A 12 -0.66 46.54 -0.95
CA SER A 12 0.34 45.49 -1.18
C SER A 12 0.81 44.83 0.13
N ALA A 13 1.00 45.61 1.20
CA ALA A 13 1.37 45.06 2.51
C ALA A 13 0.26 44.18 3.11
N ILE A 14 -1.02 44.52 2.90
CA ILE A 14 -2.14 43.70 3.34
C ILE A 14 -2.21 42.39 2.55
N GLU A 15 -2.07 42.46 1.22
CA GLU A 15 -2.07 41.28 0.36
C GLU A 15 -0.92 40.33 0.72
N ALA A 16 0.29 40.88 0.93
CA ALA A 16 1.43 40.10 1.40
C ALA A 16 1.17 39.44 2.76
N LYS A 17 0.50 40.14 3.68
CA LYS A 17 0.11 39.58 4.99
C LYS A 17 -0.93 38.46 4.85
N GLN A 18 -1.89 38.62 3.94
CA GLN A 18 -2.90 37.59 3.67
C GLN A 18 -2.26 36.33 3.08
N VAL A 19 -1.34 36.47 2.11
CA VAL A 19 -0.60 35.34 1.54
C VAL A 19 0.24 34.64 2.61
N ALA A 20 0.95 35.40 3.44
CA ALA A 20 1.75 34.82 4.53
C ALA A 20 0.90 34.05 5.55
N GLN A 21 -0.31 34.54 5.87
CA GLN A 21 -1.24 33.83 6.75
C GLN A 21 -1.77 32.54 6.10
N GLN A 22 -2.14 32.59 4.82
CA GLN A 22 -2.60 31.43 4.07
C GLN A 22 -1.53 30.34 3.98
N ASP A 23 -0.29 30.74 3.72
CA ASP A 23 0.85 29.81 3.65
C ASP A 23 1.16 29.19 5.02
N ALA A 24 1.05 29.96 6.10
CA ALA A 24 1.21 29.44 7.47
C ALA A 24 0.12 28.42 7.83
N GLU A 25 -1.14 28.70 7.52
CA GLU A 25 -2.26 27.76 7.74
C GLU A 25 -2.10 26.49 6.92
N ARG A 26 -1.73 26.63 5.64
CA ARG A 26 -1.47 25.48 4.76
C ARG A 26 -0.33 24.62 5.28
N SER A 27 0.78 25.25 5.70
CA SER A 27 1.94 24.53 6.23
C SER A 27 1.58 23.76 7.51
N LYS A 28 0.82 24.40 8.41
CA LYS A 28 0.32 23.75 9.62
C LYS A 28 -0.57 22.55 9.29
N TYR A 29 -1.46 22.68 8.30
CA TYR A 29 -2.32 21.58 7.86
C TYR A 29 -1.51 20.40 7.30
N ILE A 30 -0.52 20.67 6.44
CA ILE A 30 0.33 19.62 5.86
C ILE A 30 1.08 18.85 6.95
N VAL A 31 1.67 19.56 7.92
CA VAL A 31 2.37 18.93 9.05
C VAL A 31 1.43 18.05 9.87
N MET A 32 0.23 18.56 10.18
CA MET A 32 -0.76 17.80 10.93
C MET A 32 -1.22 16.53 10.19
N VAL A 33 -1.44 16.60 8.88
CA VAL A 33 -1.78 15.42 8.07
C VAL A 33 -0.65 14.41 8.09
N ALA A 34 0.60 14.85 7.87
CA ALA A 34 1.75 13.96 7.89
C ALA A 34 1.94 13.26 9.25
N GLU A 35 1.67 13.97 10.35
CA GLU A 35 1.72 13.40 11.70
C GLU A 35 0.63 12.34 11.92
N GLN A 36 -0.60 12.60 11.44
CA GLN A 36 -1.69 11.63 11.51
C GLN A 36 -1.43 10.40 10.64
N GLU A 37 -0.93 10.57 9.42
CA GLU A 37 -0.55 9.46 8.53
C GLU A 37 0.55 8.60 9.16
N LYS A 38 1.56 9.22 9.77
CA LYS A 38 2.60 8.50 10.51
C LYS A 38 2.00 7.68 11.65
N ASN A 39 1.13 8.28 12.47
CA ASN A 39 0.52 7.59 13.61
C ASN A 39 -0.37 6.43 13.14
N ALA A 40 -1.16 6.64 12.08
CA ALA A 40 -1.97 5.59 11.46
C ALA A 40 -1.10 4.44 10.94
N ALA A 41 0.04 4.74 10.30
CA ALA A 41 0.97 3.73 9.82
C ALA A 41 1.58 2.92 10.98
N VAL A 42 1.96 3.56 12.08
CA VAL A 42 2.48 2.88 13.29
C VAL A 42 1.42 1.97 13.90
N ILE A 43 0.21 2.47 14.13
CA ILE A 43 -0.89 1.70 14.72
C ILE A 43 -1.23 0.50 13.83
N ARG A 44 -1.25 0.69 12.51
CA ARG A 44 -1.49 -0.40 11.56
C ARG A 44 -0.40 -1.46 11.65
N ALA A 45 0.87 -1.06 11.66
CA ALA A 45 1.99 -1.98 11.77
C ALA A 45 1.97 -2.75 13.11
N GLU A 46 1.64 -2.09 14.21
CA GLU A 46 1.47 -2.72 15.53
C GLU A 46 0.31 -3.71 15.54
N GLY A 47 -0.83 -3.35 14.94
CA GLY A 47 -1.98 -4.23 14.81
C GLY A 47 -1.68 -5.47 13.96
N GLU A 48 -1.01 -5.29 12.81
CA GLU A 48 -0.58 -6.39 11.94
C GLU A 48 0.44 -7.30 12.65
N SER A 49 1.40 -6.73 13.37
CA SER A 49 2.39 -7.49 14.16
C SER A 49 1.73 -8.28 15.29
N GLY A 50 0.80 -7.67 16.04
CA GLY A 50 0.04 -8.33 17.09
C GLY A 50 -0.79 -9.49 16.55
N ALA A 51 -1.51 -9.27 15.45
CA ALA A 51 -2.28 -10.32 14.79
C ALA A 51 -1.38 -11.46 14.28
N ALA A 52 -0.25 -11.13 13.65
CA ALA A 52 0.70 -12.12 13.15
C ALA A 52 1.28 -12.98 14.29
N LYS A 53 1.59 -12.39 15.45
CA LYS A 53 2.03 -13.14 16.63
C LYS A 53 0.97 -14.11 17.12
N VAL A 54 -0.27 -13.63 17.33
CA VAL A 54 -1.38 -14.49 17.78
C VAL A 54 -1.63 -15.65 16.81
N ILE A 55 -1.58 -15.37 15.50
CA ILE A 55 -1.70 -16.40 14.46
C ILE A 55 -0.54 -17.38 14.53
N SER A 56 0.70 -16.90 14.67
CA SER A 56 1.89 -17.74 14.76
C SER A 56 1.86 -18.65 16.00
N ASP A 57 1.46 -18.11 17.14
CA ASP A 57 1.36 -18.87 18.40
C ASP A 57 0.26 -19.93 18.30
N SER A 58 -0.91 -19.55 17.76
CA SER A 58 -2.04 -20.47 17.53
C SER A 58 -1.68 -21.56 16.53
N LEU A 59 -0.91 -21.23 15.50
CA LEU A 59 -0.42 -22.19 14.50
C LEU A 59 0.63 -23.14 15.10
N ALA A 60 1.53 -22.64 15.94
CA ALA A 60 2.50 -23.47 16.63
C ALA A 60 1.83 -24.50 17.55
N GLU A 61 0.72 -24.12 18.20
CA GLU A 61 -0.06 -25.01 19.05
C GLU A 61 -0.93 -26.01 18.24
N ALA A 62 -1.58 -25.55 17.17
CA ALA A 62 -2.47 -26.39 16.36
C ALA A 62 -1.74 -27.27 15.32
N GLY A 63 -0.48 -26.97 15.00
CA GLY A 63 0.37 -27.71 14.06
C GLY A 63 0.29 -27.25 12.60
N ASP A 64 1.28 -27.66 11.80
CA ASP A 64 1.49 -27.22 10.40
C ASP A 64 0.55 -27.87 9.36
N GLY A 65 -0.31 -28.80 9.78
CA GLY A 65 -1.18 -29.55 8.86
C GLY A 65 -2.12 -28.66 8.03
N LEU A 66 -2.63 -27.58 8.61
CA LEU A 66 -3.52 -26.65 7.93
C LEU A 66 -2.79 -25.84 6.84
N ILE A 67 -1.55 -25.42 7.08
CA ILE A 67 -0.74 -24.68 6.10
C ILE A 67 -0.37 -25.59 4.94
N GLN A 68 0.04 -26.83 5.22
CA GLN A 68 0.35 -27.79 4.17
C GLN A 68 -0.88 -28.07 3.29
N LEU A 69 -2.06 -28.24 3.87
CA LEU A 69 -3.30 -28.41 3.12
C LEU A 69 -3.62 -27.18 2.24
N ARG A 70 -3.55 -25.97 2.82
CA ARG A 70 -3.73 -24.70 2.08
C ARG A 70 -2.72 -24.55 0.94
N ARG A 71 -1.47 -24.97 1.15
CA ARG A 71 -0.42 -24.96 0.13
C ARG A 71 -0.73 -25.91 -1.02
N ILE A 72 -1.25 -27.10 -0.70
CA ILE A 72 -1.68 -28.08 -1.71
C ILE A 72 -2.89 -27.56 -2.49
N GLU A 73 -3.87 -26.96 -1.83
CA GLU A 73 -5.04 -26.34 -2.47
C GLU A 73 -4.64 -25.19 -3.41
N ALA A 74 -3.79 -24.27 -2.93
CA ALA A 74 -3.27 -23.19 -3.75
C ALA A 74 -2.46 -23.72 -4.96
N ALA A 75 -1.63 -24.74 -4.77
CA ALA A 75 -0.89 -25.38 -5.85
C ALA A 75 -1.84 -26.03 -6.87
N LYS A 76 -2.92 -26.67 -6.42
CA LYS A 76 -3.97 -27.25 -7.29
C LYS A 76 -4.67 -26.17 -8.11
N ASP A 77 -5.03 -25.05 -7.50
CA ASP A 77 -5.69 -23.93 -8.18
C ASP A 77 -4.77 -23.28 -9.22
N ILE A 78 -3.50 -23.06 -8.86
CA ILE A 78 -2.47 -22.55 -9.78
C ILE A 78 -2.27 -23.52 -10.95
N ALA A 79 -2.15 -24.83 -10.68
CA ALA A 79 -2.02 -25.86 -11.72
C ALA A 79 -3.24 -25.89 -12.65
N SER A 80 -4.45 -25.75 -12.10
CA SER A 80 -5.69 -25.70 -12.90
C SER A 80 -5.74 -24.47 -13.81
N THR A 81 -5.24 -23.32 -13.32
CA THR A 81 -5.16 -22.07 -14.06
C THR A 81 -4.11 -22.14 -15.17
N LEU A 82 -2.93 -22.68 -14.86
CA LEU A 82 -1.84 -22.87 -15.81
C LEU A 82 -2.21 -23.88 -16.90
N SER A 83 -2.86 -24.99 -16.55
CA SER A 83 -3.31 -26.02 -17.51
C SER A 83 -4.31 -25.47 -18.53
N ARG A 84 -5.12 -24.47 -18.15
CA ARG A 84 -6.03 -23.77 -19.06
C ARG A 84 -5.35 -22.71 -19.93
N SER A 85 -4.14 -22.29 -19.57
CA SER A 85 -3.40 -21.29 -20.33
C SER A 85 -2.77 -21.92 -21.58
N ARG A 86 -2.93 -21.28 -22.74
CA ARG A 86 -2.41 -21.77 -24.03
C ARG A 86 -0.87 -21.80 -24.12
N ASN A 87 -0.18 -21.17 -23.19
CA ASN A 87 1.28 -20.99 -23.21
C ASN A 87 2.04 -21.93 -22.27
N VAL A 88 1.37 -22.86 -21.59
CA VAL A 88 2.00 -23.81 -20.66
C VAL A 88 1.89 -25.22 -21.20
N THR A 89 3.03 -25.81 -21.55
CA THR A 89 3.14 -27.24 -21.90
C THR A 89 3.68 -27.98 -20.68
N TYR A 90 2.93 -28.94 -20.16
CA TYR A 90 3.39 -29.78 -19.07
C TYR A 90 4.45 -30.74 -19.62
N LEU A 91 5.71 -30.56 -19.21
CA LEU A 91 6.80 -31.45 -19.57
C LEU A 91 7.03 -32.43 -18.41
N PRO A 92 6.70 -33.73 -18.57
CA PRO A 92 7.02 -34.73 -17.56
C PRO A 92 8.54 -34.94 -17.50
N GLU A 93 9.08 -35.04 -16.28
CA GLU A 93 10.48 -35.39 -16.04
C GLU A 93 10.81 -36.73 -16.70
N GLY A 94 11.66 -36.72 -17.74
CA GLY A 94 12.13 -37.91 -18.44
C GLY A 94 11.83 -37.98 -19.94
N GLY A 95 11.02 -37.07 -20.50
CA GLY A 95 10.77 -37.01 -21.94
C GLY A 95 11.86 -36.25 -22.69
N ASN A 96 12.67 -36.93 -23.51
CA ASN A 96 13.66 -36.30 -24.39
C ASN A 96 12.96 -35.34 -25.37
N PHE A 97 13.08 -34.04 -25.13
CA PHE A 97 12.38 -32.99 -25.88
C PHE A 97 13.18 -32.64 -27.14
N LEU A 98 12.82 -33.22 -28.27
CA LEU A 98 13.27 -32.75 -29.59
C LEU A 98 12.41 -31.55 -30.00
N LEU A 99 12.92 -30.35 -29.71
CA LEU A 99 12.40 -29.09 -30.25
C LEU A 99 12.63 -29.04 -31.76
N ASN A 100 11.57 -29.30 -32.53
CA ASN A 100 11.57 -29.02 -33.95
C ASN A 100 11.45 -27.50 -34.17
N THR A 101 12.58 -26.80 -34.26
CA THR A 101 12.65 -25.47 -34.84
C THR A 101 12.80 -25.61 -36.36
N GLN A 102 11.71 -25.39 -37.09
CA GLN A 102 11.78 -24.96 -38.50
C GLN A 102 11.82 -23.44 -38.56
#